data_AF-A0A9P4NQU7-F1
#
_entry.id   AF-A0A9P4NQU7-F1
#
_cell.length_a   1.000
_cell.length_b   1.000
_cell.length_c   1.000
_cell.angle_alpha   90.00
_cell.angle_beta   90.00
_cell.angle_gamma   90.00
#
_symmetry.space_group_name_H-M   'P 1'
#
loop_
_entity.id
_entity.type
_entity.pdbx_description
1 polymer ?
#
loop_
_entity_poly.entity_id
_entity_poly.type
_entity_poly.pdbx_seq_one_letter_code
_entity_poly.pdbx_strand_id
1 'polypeptide(L)'
;MEQMNLSQYRRENLHLAHTEKNTGDAPHQSYLPLRRLRMNIIDVSGVRLSLRPKDWNELFDNTTSIIFVANLADYDQALENNPTRTRLDQSLEHFRVLVNSSRLKRASVILFLINQHEFEQNLTRSPLSCHFPGYGGGDNLMNATQYILGRFLDCNHAGLSTFAHVVEMDIALNFEVICAAIKETVLRNTLLNSKILHM
;
A
#
# COMPACT_ATOMS: atom_id res chain seq x y z
N MET A 1 24.10 17.53 15.70
CA MET A 1 22.79 17.43 15.02
C MET A 1 22.06 16.25 15.63
N GLU A 2 21.17 16.56 16.56
CA GLU A 2 20.43 15.59 17.38
C GLU A 2 19.42 14.83 16.52
N GLN A 3 19.40 13.51 16.63
CA GLN A 3 18.41 12.66 15.98
C GLN A 3 17.11 12.78 16.78
N MET A 4 16.03 13.24 16.14
CA MET A 4 14.71 13.25 16.76
C MET A 4 14.25 11.79 16.95
N ASN A 5 14.01 11.39 18.19
CA ASN A 5 13.57 10.03 18.54
C ASN A 5 12.13 9.80 18.04
N LEU A 6 11.85 8.60 17.50
CA LEU A 6 10.53 8.15 17.05
C LEU A 6 9.41 8.33 18.09
N SER A 7 9.73 8.20 19.38
CA SER A 7 8.78 8.46 20.47
C SER A 7 8.37 9.94 20.54
N GLN A 8 9.29 10.84 20.20
CA GLN A 8 9.08 12.28 20.17
C GLN A 8 8.29 12.70 18.92
N TYR A 9 8.63 12.14 17.75
CA TYR A 9 7.85 12.32 16.51
C TYR A 9 6.40 11.81 16.66
N ARG A 10 6.21 10.63 17.28
CA ARG A 10 4.87 10.08 17.51
C ARG A 10 4.07 10.96 18.45
N ARG A 11 4.66 11.46 19.55
CA ARG A 11 3.98 12.33 20.51
C ARG A 11 3.56 13.67 19.89
N GLU A 12 4.39 14.21 19.00
CA GLU A 12 4.11 15.44 18.27
C GLU A 12 3.14 15.26 17.10
N ASN A 13 2.88 14.04 16.60
CA ASN A 13 1.99 13.83 15.44
C ASN A 13 0.78 12.93 15.75
N LEU A 14 0.64 12.40 16.98
CA LEU A 14 -0.46 11.52 17.39
C LEU A 14 -1.83 12.20 17.27
N HIS A 15 -1.88 13.52 17.44
CA HIS A 15 -3.11 14.31 17.29
C HIS A 15 -3.56 14.47 15.84
N LEU A 16 -2.67 14.23 14.85
CA LEU A 16 -2.98 14.26 13.42
C LEU A 16 -3.52 12.92 12.89
N ALA A 17 -3.22 11.82 13.60
CA ALA A 17 -3.66 10.46 13.22
C ALA A 17 -5.07 10.12 13.71
N HIS A 18 -5.60 10.84 14.71
CA HIS A 18 -6.92 10.59 15.31
C HIS A 18 -8.00 11.61 14.93
N THR A 19 -7.71 12.60 14.08
CA THR A 19 -8.74 13.46 13.52
C THR A 19 -9.41 12.77 12.35
N GLU A 20 -10.69 12.40 12.50
CA GLU A 20 -11.58 12.10 11.37
C GLU A 20 -11.47 13.25 10.38
N LYS A 21 -10.83 13.00 9.22
CA LYS A 21 -10.66 14.02 8.18
C LYS A 21 -12.05 14.37 7.64
N ASN A 22 -12.42 15.63 7.75
CA ASN A 22 -13.65 16.12 7.17
C ASN A 22 -13.49 16.30 5.66
N THR A 23 -14.62 16.32 4.96
CA THR A 23 -14.65 16.45 3.50
C THR A 23 -14.07 17.81 3.09
N GLY A 24 -12.79 17.87 2.67
CA GLY A 24 -12.15 19.10 2.19
C GLY A 24 -10.67 19.29 2.53
N ASP A 25 -10.09 18.48 3.41
CA ASP A 25 -8.71 18.68 3.85
C ASP A 25 -7.66 18.30 2.79
N ALA A 26 -6.61 19.12 2.68
CA ALA A 26 -5.48 18.89 1.77
C ALA A 26 -4.68 17.63 2.18
N PRO A 27 -3.96 16.97 1.25
CA PRO A 27 -3.12 15.82 1.58
C PRO A 27 -2.07 16.16 2.64
N HIS A 28 -1.86 15.28 3.60
CA HIS A 28 -0.84 15.49 4.63
C HIS A 28 0.54 15.14 4.06
N GLN A 29 1.46 16.11 4.05
CA GLN A 29 2.83 15.93 3.58
C GLN A 29 3.80 15.88 4.77
N SER A 30 4.63 14.83 4.85
CA SER A 30 5.65 14.70 5.90
C SER A 30 7.04 14.38 5.33
N TYR A 31 8.07 14.83 6.04
CA TYR A 31 9.47 14.60 5.71
C TYR A 31 10.11 13.66 6.73
N LEU A 32 10.68 12.56 6.26
CA LEU A 32 11.34 11.58 7.12
C LEU A 32 12.82 11.46 6.76
N PRO A 33 13.75 11.77 7.69
CA PRO A 33 15.17 11.54 7.49
C PRO A 33 15.49 10.07 7.73
N LEU A 34 15.49 9.26 6.67
CA LEU A 34 16.18 7.98 6.69
C LEU A 34 17.64 8.22 6.34
N ARG A 35 18.60 7.54 7.00
CA ARG A 35 20.04 7.66 6.70
C ARG A 35 20.27 7.76 5.16
N ARG A 36 20.61 8.97 4.69
CA ARG A 36 20.88 9.37 3.29
C ARG A 36 19.71 9.38 2.28
N LEU A 37 18.45 9.17 2.69
CA LEU A 37 17.27 9.24 1.82
C LEU A 37 16.26 10.24 2.39
N ARG A 38 15.95 11.31 1.64
CA ARG A 38 14.82 12.20 1.94
C ARG A 38 13.59 11.67 1.23
N MET A 39 12.59 11.26 1.99
CA MET A 39 11.31 10.83 1.43
C MET A 39 10.28 11.93 1.58
N ASN A 40 9.53 12.17 0.50
CA ASN A 40 8.31 12.95 0.53
C ASN A 40 7.15 11.97 0.58
N ILE A 41 6.54 11.81 1.76
CA ILE A 41 5.38 10.92 1.93
C ILE A 41 4.13 11.77 1.88
N ILE A 42 3.19 11.37 1.04
CA ILE A 42 1.91 12.03 0.90
C ILE A 42 0.85 10.98 1.18
N ASP A 43 0.19 11.14 2.33
CA ASP A 43 -0.88 10.24 2.74
C ASP A 43 -2.22 10.75 2.17
N VAL A 44 -2.80 9.91 1.32
CA VAL A 44 -4.06 10.16 0.62
C VAL A 44 -5.22 9.37 1.25
N SER A 45 -4.96 8.57 2.29
CA SER A 45 -5.99 7.84 3.01
C SER A 45 -6.95 8.83 3.72
N GLY A 46 -8.25 8.54 3.62
CA GLY A 46 -9.32 9.39 4.18
C GLY A 46 -9.65 10.66 3.37
N VAL A 47 -8.98 10.93 2.25
CA VAL A 47 -9.35 12.04 1.37
C VAL A 47 -10.45 11.59 0.41
N ARG A 48 -11.68 12.08 0.60
CA ARG A 48 -12.73 11.98 -0.44
C ARG A 48 -12.17 12.65 -1.71
N LEU A 49 -12.30 12.01 -2.87
CA LEU A 49 -11.78 12.48 -4.18
C LEU A 49 -12.39 13.82 -4.69
N SER A 50 -12.86 14.69 -3.79
CA SER A 50 -13.38 16.03 -4.05
C SER A 50 -12.30 17.11 -4.26
N LEU A 51 -11.02 16.76 -4.25
CA LEU A 51 -9.94 17.66 -4.67
C LEU A 51 -9.88 17.75 -6.20
N ARG A 52 -9.66 18.95 -6.75
CA ARG A 52 -9.68 19.18 -8.20
C ARG A 52 -8.55 18.38 -8.88
N PRO A 53 -8.78 17.76 -10.05
CA PRO A 53 -7.76 17.00 -10.78
C PRO A 53 -6.44 17.75 -11.02
N LYS A 54 -6.47 19.10 -11.04
CA LYS A 54 -5.28 19.95 -11.20
C LYS A 54 -4.32 19.92 -10.00
N ASP A 55 -4.85 19.80 -8.78
CA ASP A 55 -4.05 19.83 -7.55
C ASP A 55 -3.25 18.52 -7.37
N TRP A 56 -3.68 17.44 -8.05
CA TRP A 56 -3.01 16.15 -8.11
C TRP A 56 -1.93 16.05 -9.20
N ASN A 57 -2.02 16.86 -10.24
CA ASN A 57 -1.16 16.71 -11.43
C ASN A 57 0.32 16.94 -11.10
N GLU A 58 0.65 17.96 -10.30
CA GLU A 58 2.04 18.26 -9.93
C GLU A 58 2.65 17.22 -8.99
N LEU A 59 1.81 16.52 -8.23
CA LEU A 59 2.24 15.50 -7.27
C LEU A 59 2.76 14.23 -7.97
N PHE A 60 2.10 13.84 -9.06
CA PHE A 60 2.36 12.57 -9.73
C PHE A 60 3.52 12.62 -10.72
N ASP A 61 3.81 13.78 -11.32
CA ASP A 61 4.83 13.90 -12.37
C ASP A 61 6.27 13.60 -11.89
N ASN A 62 6.54 13.68 -10.59
CA ASN A 62 7.85 13.38 -9.98
C ASN A 62 7.82 12.23 -8.96
N THR A 63 6.81 11.36 -9.01
CA THR A 63 6.71 10.22 -8.10
C THR A 63 7.68 9.10 -8.49
N THR A 64 8.65 8.79 -7.62
CA THR A 64 9.60 7.68 -7.82
C THR A 64 9.00 6.32 -7.44
N SER A 65 8.22 6.29 -6.37
CA SER A 65 7.63 5.06 -5.83
C SER A 65 6.29 5.37 -5.18
N ILE A 66 5.36 4.44 -5.30
CA ILE A 66 4.04 4.49 -4.67
C ILE A 66 4.01 3.39 -3.61
N ILE A 67 3.46 3.71 -2.44
CA ILE A 67 3.17 2.72 -1.43
C ILE A 67 1.66 2.46 -1.45
N PHE A 68 1.27 1.22 -1.69
CA PHE A 68 -0.12 0.79 -1.61
C PHE A 68 -0.24 -0.24 -0.47
N VAL A 69 -1.23 -0.05 0.39
CA VAL A 69 -1.49 -0.95 1.53
C VAL A 69 -2.84 -1.62 1.30
N ALA A 70 -2.85 -2.95 1.29
CA ALA A 70 -4.04 -3.77 1.23
C ALA A 70 -4.15 -4.65 2.47
N ASN A 71 -5.32 -4.63 3.10
CA ASN A 71 -5.61 -5.51 4.22
C ASN A 71 -6.07 -6.88 3.72
N LEU A 72 -5.37 -7.96 4.10
CA LEU A 72 -5.78 -9.31 3.72
C LEU A 72 -7.10 -9.71 4.40
N ALA A 73 -7.35 -9.25 5.63
CA ALA A 73 -8.56 -9.54 6.39
C ALA A 73 -9.83 -8.86 5.85
N ASP A 74 -9.71 -8.04 4.80
CA ASP A 74 -10.86 -7.41 4.12
C ASP A 74 -11.50 -8.32 3.06
N TYR A 75 -10.98 -9.54 2.86
CA TYR A 75 -11.42 -10.46 1.81
C TYR A 75 -12.85 -10.99 2.00
N ASP A 76 -13.36 -11.00 3.23
CA ASP A 76 -14.71 -11.48 3.57
C ASP A 76 -15.59 -10.38 4.17
N GLN A 77 -15.08 -9.14 4.24
CA GLN A 77 -15.83 -7.99 4.73
C GLN A 77 -16.60 -7.34 3.58
N ALA A 78 -17.92 -7.32 3.69
CA ALA A 78 -18.79 -6.65 2.71
C ALA A 78 -18.64 -5.11 2.73
N LEU A 79 -18.89 -4.47 1.59
CA LEU A 79 -19.04 -3.02 1.52
C LEU A 79 -20.41 -2.60 2.08
N GLU A 80 -20.45 -1.51 2.85
CA GLU A 80 -21.70 -0.98 3.44
C GLU A 80 -22.75 -0.64 2.39
N ASN A 81 -22.32 -0.12 1.25
CA ASN A 81 -23.18 0.29 0.14
C ASN A 81 -23.39 -0.80 -0.91
N ASN A 82 -22.68 -1.94 -0.82
CA ASN A 82 -22.83 -3.05 -1.74
C ASN A 82 -22.43 -4.38 -1.08
N PRO A 83 -23.40 -5.12 -0.48
CA PRO A 83 -23.10 -6.34 0.26
C PRO A 83 -22.64 -7.51 -0.62
N THR A 84 -22.70 -7.38 -1.94
CA THR A 84 -22.22 -8.42 -2.88
C THR A 84 -20.74 -8.29 -3.24
N ARG A 85 -20.08 -7.22 -2.79
CA ARG A 85 -18.66 -6.96 -3.02
C ARG A 85 -17.92 -6.85 -1.71
N THR A 86 -16.69 -7.34 -1.70
CA THR A 86 -15.82 -7.28 -0.53
C THR A 86 -15.03 -5.96 -0.50
N ARG A 87 -14.53 -5.57 0.67
CA ARG A 87 -13.59 -4.46 0.83
C ARG A 87 -12.30 -4.73 0.06
N LEU A 88 -11.85 -5.99 -0.02
CA LEU A 88 -10.71 -6.38 -0.84
C LEU A 88 -10.98 -6.20 -2.35
N ASP A 89 -12.20 -6.47 -2.85
CA ASP A 89 -12.57 -6.18 -4.24
C ASP A 89 -12.48 -4.69 -4.57
N GLN A 90 -12.87 -3.84 -3.63
CA GLN A 90 -12.73 -2.39 -3.78
C GLN A 90 -11.25 -1.97 -3.76
N SER A 91 -10.44 -2.58 -2.89
CA SER A 91 -8.99 -2.35 -2.86
C SER A 91 -8.31 -2.74 -4.18
N LEU A 92 -8.68 -3.88 -4.78
CA LEU A 92 -8.21 -4.31 -6.10
C LEU A 92 -8.59 -3.30 -7.21
N GLU A 93 -9.80 -2.74 -7.16
CA GLU A 93 -10.26 -1.71 -8.10
C GLU A 93 -9.45 -0.42 -7.96
N HIS A 94 -9.24 0.06 -6.74
CA HIS A 94 -8.40 1.23 -6.47
C HIS A 94 -6.96 1.01 -6.94
N PHE A 95 -6.39 -0.15 -6.64
CA PHE A 95 -5.04 -0.52 -7.09
C PHE A 95 -4.95 -0.48 -8.62
N ARG A 96 -5.91 -1.10 -9.32
CA ARG A 96 -5.96 -1.12 -10.80
C ARG A 96 -5.96 0.29 -11.39
N VAL A 97 -6.76 1.20 -10.85
CA VAL A 97 -6.80 2.60 -11.34
C VAL A 97 -5.45 3.28 -11.11
N LEU A 98 -4.85 3.07 -9.94
CA LEU A 98 -3.57 3.67 -9.56
C LEU A 98 -2.42 3.17 -10.42
N VAL A 99 -2.21 1.86 -10.54
CA VAL A 99 -1.06 1.29 -11.25
C VAL A 99 -1.12 1.49 -12.76
N ASN A 100 -2.31 1.67 -13.33
CA ASN A 100 -2.50 1.93 -14.75
C ASN A 100 -2.60 3.43 -15.09
N SER A 101 -2.39 4.32 -14.11
CA SER A 101 -2.39 5.76 -14.35
C SER A 101 -1.27 6.16 -15.29
N SER A 102 -1.60 6.90 -16.35
CA SER A 102 -0.62 7.40 -17.32
C SER A 102 0.43 8.34 -16.71
N ARG A 103 0.18 8.86 -15.50
CA ARG A 103 1.09 9.75 -14.76
C ARG A 103 2.13 8.98 -13.96
N LEU A 104 1.92 7.69 -13.72
CA LEU A 104 2.77 6.86 -12.85
C LEU A 104 3.69 5.91 -13.64
N LYS A 105 3.82 6.11 -14.95
CA LYS A 105 4.58 5.24 -15.87
C LYS A 105 6.04 4.99 -15.48
N ARG A 106 6.63 5.88 -14.69
CA ARG A 106 8.04 5.79 -14.25
C ARG A 106 8.18 5.42 -12.78
N ALA A 107 7.06 5.31 -12.05
CA ALA A 107 7.05 4.96 -10.65
C ALA A 107 7.13 3.44 -10.48
N SER A 108 7.72 2.99 -9.39
CA SER A 108 7.53 1.63 -8.89
C SER A 108 6.39 1.56 -7.89
N VAL A 109 5.90 0.36 -7.62
CA VAL A 109 4.90 0.10 -6.59
C VAL A 109 5.53 -0.73 -5.48
N ILE A 110 5.32 -0.30 -4.23
CA ILE A 110 5.56 -1.08 -3.02
C ILE A 110 4.18 -1.48 -2.50
N LEU A 111 3.85 -2.77 -2.56
CA LEU A 111 2.58 -3.31 -2.11
C LEU A 111 2.75 -3.95 -0.73
N PHE A 112 2.13 -3.39 0.29
CA PHE A 112 2.04 -4.02 1.60
C PHE A 112 0.74 -4.80 1.73
N LEU A 113 0.85 -6.09 2.01
CA LEU A 113 -0.26 -6.95 2.40
C LEU A 113 -0.23 -7.09 3.93
N ILE A 114 -1.23 -6.56 4.61
CA ILE A 114 -1.26 -6.49 6.09
C ILE A 114 -2.26 -7.45 6.71
N ASN A 115 -2.16 -7.62 8.03
CA ASN A 115 -3.05 -8.41 8.88
C ASN A 115 -3.15 -9.88 8.46
N GLN A 116 -2.00 -10.48 8.11
CA GLN A 116 -1.92 -11.91 7.76
C GLN A 116 -2.46 -12.81 8.88
N HIS A 117 -2.25 -12.45 10.15
CA HIS A 117 -2.75 -13.22 11.28
C HIS A 117 -4.29 -13.25 11.37
N GLU A 118 -4.94 -12.09 11.23
CA GLU A 118 -6.40 -12.02 11.20
C GLU A 118 -6.96 -12.73 9.97
N PHE A 119 -6.29 -12.59 8.83
CA PHE A 119 -6.62 -13.33 7.62
C PHE A 119 -6.57 -14.85 7.84
N GLU A 120 -5.53 -15.38 8.46
CA GLU A 120 -5.40 -16.80 8.79
C GLU A 120 -6.56 -17.30 9.66
N GLN A 121 -6.93 -16.53 10.69
CA GLN A 121 -8.06 -16.88 11.56
C GLN A 121 -9.38 -16.92 10.79
N ASN A 122 -9.60 -15.94 9.92
CA ASN A 122 -10.85 -15.83 9.16
C ASN A 122 -11.00 -16.94 8.11
N LEU A 123 -9.90 -17.40 7.48
CA LEU A 123 -9.94 -18.45 6.44
C LEU A 123 -10.66 -19.71 6.92
N THR A 124 -10.49 -20.09 8.19
CA THR A 124 -11.16 -21.27 8.78
C THR A 124 -12.67 -21.12 8.96
N ARG A 125 -13.16 -19.89 9.05
CA ARG A 125 -14.58 -19.56 9.31
C ARG A 125 -15.32 -19.14 8.05
N SER A 126 -14.60 -18.54 7.12
CA SER A 126 -15.08 -17.91 5.90
C SER A 126 -14.11 -18.29 4.77
N PRO A 127 -14.31 -19.44 4.11
CA PRO A 127 -13.36 -19.92 3.11
C PRO A 127 -13.19 -18.90 1.97
N LEU A 128 -11.94 -18.68 1.53
CA LEU A 128 -11.63 -17.70 0.49
C LEU A 128 -12.40 -17.96 -0.82
N SER A 129 -12.68 -19.23 -1.14
CA SER A 129 -13.43 -19.63 -2.34
C SER A 129 -14.88 -19.13 -2.37
N CYS A 130 -15.49 -18.82 -1.22
CA CYS A 130 -16.84 -18.24 -1.15
C CYS A 130 -16.89 -16.81 -1.70
N HIS A 131 -15.77 -16.08 -1.59
CA HIS A 131 -15.66 -14.68 -2.01
C HIS A 131 -14.88 -14.55 -3.33
N PHE A 132 -13.95 -15.48 -3.57
CA PHE A 132 -13.11 -15.54 -4.76
C PHE A 132 -13.24 -16.92 -5.43
N PRO A 133 -14.26 -17.15 -6.29
CA PRO A 133 -14.55 -18.46 -6.86
C PRO A 133 -13.43 -19.09 -7.71
N GLY A 134 -12.47 -18.29 -8.18
CA GLY A 134 -11.28 -18.76 -8.89
C GLY A 134 -10.21 -19.38 -7.99
N TYR A 135 -10.39 -19.35 -6.67
CA TYR A 135 -9.44 -19.90 -5.70
C TYR A 135 -9.77 -21.34 -5.31
N GLY A 136 -8.81 -22.25 -5.50
CA GLY A 136 -8.93 -23.68 -5.17
C GLY A 136 -7.95 -24.18 -4.10
N GLY A 137 -7.24 -23.29 -3.40
CA GLY A 137 -6.13 -23.66 -2.51
C GLY A 137 -6.51 -24.09 -1.08
N GLY A 138 -7.81 -24.16 -0.77
CA GLY A 138 -8.32 -24.44 0.59
C GLY A 138 -7.93 -23.37 1.61
N ASP A 139 -7.99 -23.69 2.90
CA ASP A 139 -7.73 -22.70 3.98
C ASP A 139 -6.23 -22.49 4.26
N ASN A 140 -5.37 -22.88 3.32
CA ASN A 140 -3.93 -22.72 3.45
C ASN A 140 -3.52 -21.24 3.31
N LEU A 141 -2.98 -20.65 4.37
CA LEU A 141 -2.57 -19.25 4.44
C LEU A 141 -1.63 -18.84 3.30
N MET A 142 -0.63 -19.67 2.98
CA MET A 142 0.35 -19.36 1.94
C MET A 142 -0.31 -19.31 0.57
N ASN A 143 -1.12 -20.32 0.23
CA ASN A 143 -1.83 -20.37 -1.05
C ASN A 143 -2.82 -19.20 -1.18
N ALA A 144 -3.54 -18.89 -0.12
CA ALA A 144 -4.52 -17.80 -0.08
C ALA A 144 -3.83 -16.44 -0.26
N THR A 145 -2.70 -16.22 0.42
CA THR A 145 -1.89 -15.00 0.31
C THR A 145 -1.31 -14.85 -1.10
N GLN A 146 -0.76 -15.92 -1.68
CA GLN A 146 -0.23 -15.91 -3.05
C GLN A 146 -1.32 -15.67 -4.09
N TYR A 147 -2.51 -16.22 -3.89
CA TYR A 147 -3.65 -15.95 -4.76
C TYR A 147 -4.04 -14.46 -4.73
N ILE A 148 -4.20 -13.87 -3.54
CA ILE A 148 -4.53 -12.45 -3.41
C ILE A 148 -3.42 -11.57 -4.02
N LEU A 149 -2.14 -11.89 -3.77
CA LEU A 149 -1.02 -11.20 -4.40
C LEU A 149 -1.11 -11.28 -5.94
N GLY A 150 -1.38 -12.46 -6.49
CA GLY A 150 -1.59 -12.66 -7.92
C GLY A 150 -2.68 -11.74 -8.48
N ARG A 151 -3.81 -11.62 -7.77
CA ARG A 151 -4.91 -10.73 -8.16
C ARG A 151 -4.50 -9.25 -8.22
N PHE A 152 -3.63 -8.80 -7.32
CA PHE A 152 -3.05 -7.46 -7.40
C PHE A 152 -2.10 -7.32 -8.59
N LEU A 153 -1.20 -8.28 -8.80
CA LEU A 153 -0.26 -8.25 -9.92
C LEU A 153 -0.98 -8.27 -11.28
N ASP A 154 -2.07 -9.04 -11.40
CA ASP A 154 -2.91 -9.09 -12.60
C ASP A 154 -3.55 -7.74 -12.94
N CYS A 155 -3.71 -6.84 -11.97
CA CYS A 155 -4.22 -5.49 -12.22
C CYS A 155 -3.20 -4.55 -12.87
N ASN A 156 -1.91 -4.90 -12.89
CA ASN A 156 -0.83 -4.06 -13.40
C ASN A 156 -0.56 -4.27 -14.89
N HIS A 157 -1.43 -3.72 -15.74
CA HIS A 157 -1.27 -3.79 -17.20
C HIS A 157 -0.22 -2.80 -17.72
N ALA A 158 0.13 -1.78 -16.94
CA ALA A 158 1.16 -0.80 -17.29
C ALA A 158 2.60 -1.32 -17.14
N GLY A 159 2.78 -2.51 -16.53
CA GLY A 159 4.10 -3.12 -16.35
C GLY A 159 4.99 -2.40 -15.34
N LEU A 160 4.40 -1.72 -14.34
CA LEU A 160 5.18 -1.06 -13.29
C LEU A 160 5.91 -2.10 -12.43
N SER A 161 7.17 -1.85 -12.09
CA SER A 161 7.90 -2.71 -11.14
C SER A 161 7.17 -2.72 -9.80
N THR A 162 6.65 -3.88 -9.39
CA THR A 162 5.85 -4.05 -8.16
C THR A 162 6.58 -4.96 -7.18
N PHE A 163 6.82 -4.46 -5.98
CA PHE A 163 7.51 -5.18 -4.89
C PHE A 163 6.52 -5.38 -3.76
N ALA A 164 6.13 -6.64 -3.53
CA ALA A 164 5.15 -6.98 -2.50
C ALA A 164 5.83 -7.45 -1.21
N HIS A 165 5.30 -7.01 -0.08
CA HIS A 165 5.74 -7.38 1.25
C HIS A 165 4.52 -7.73 2.10
N VAL A 166 4.57 -8.87 2.79
CA VAL A 166 3.58 -9.20 3.82
C VAL A 166 4.09 -8.67 5.15
N VAL A 167 3.29 -7.89 5.85
CA VAL A 167 3.69 -7.21 7.09
C VAL A 167 2.63 -7.41 8.16
N GLU A 168 3.06 -7.89 9.32
CA GLU A 168 2.21 -7.88 10.51
C GLU A 168 2.24 -6.49 11.13
N MET A 169 1.06 -5.86 11.24
CA MET A 169 0.95 -4.53 11.81
C MET A 169 0.81 -4.61 13.33
N ASP A 170 1.90 -4.87 14.05
CA ASP A 170 1.91 -4.71 15.53
C ASP A 170 2.44 -3.32 15.93
N ILE A 171 1.88 -2.76 17.01
CA ILE A 171 1.89 -1.35 17.44
C ILE A 171 3.30 -0.74 17.62
N ALA A 172 4.35 -1.57 17.64
CA ALA A 172 5.74 -1.17 17.87
C ALA A 172 6.73 -1.40 16.70
N LEU A 173 6.38 -2.15 15.64
CA LEU A 173 7.39 -2.67 14.68
C LEU A 173 7.45 -1.96 13.31
N ASN A 174 6.49 -1.11 12.96
CA ASN A 174 6.22 -0.92 11.54
C ASN A 174 7.07 0.12 10.80
N PHE A 175 7.70 1.09 11.47
CA PHE A 175 8.42 2.11 10.73
C PHE A 175 9.73 1.57 10.13
N GLU A 176 10.51 0.80 10.89
CA GLU A 176 11.82 0.31 10.39
C GLU A 176 11.65 -0.72 9.28
N VAL A 177 10.67 -1.63 9.41
CA VAL A 177 10.35 -2.64 8.39
C VAL A 177 9.87 -1.97 7.10
N ILE A 178 8.93 -1.04 7.21
CA ILE A 178 8.44 -0.26 6.06
C ILE A 178 9.60 0.52 5.43
N CYS A 179 10.45 1.15 6.24
CA CYS A 179 11.60 1.91 5.73
C CYS A 179 12.67 1.02 5.09
N ALA A 180 12.89 -0.19 5.60
CA ALA A 180 13.78 -1.16 5.00
C ALA A 180 13.25 -1.62 3.63
N ALA A 181 11.95 -1.96 3.56
CA ALA A 181 11.29 -2.33 2.31
C ALA A 181 11.31 -1.19 1.27
N ILE A 182 11.08 0.06 1.72
CA ILE A 182 11.19 1.24 0.84
C ILE A 182 12.62 1.42 0.34
N LYS A 183 13.62 1.38 1.23
CA LYS A 183 15.04 1.51 0.84
C LYS A 183 15.45 0.44 -0.15
N GLU A 184 15.08 -0.80 0.12
CA GLU A 184 15.35 -1.93 -0.76
C GLU A 184 14.72 -1.73 -2.14
N THR A 185 13.45 -1.34 -2.19
CA THR A 185 12.75 -1.10 -3.45
C THR A 185 13.36 0.05 -4.24
N VAL A 186 13.65 1.18 -3.59
CA VAL A 186 14.30 2.34 -4.23
C VAL A 186 15.69 1.95 -4.76
N LEU A 187 16.45 1.15 -4.00
CA LEU A 187 17.76 0.65 -4.44
C LEU A 187 17.62 -0.29 -5.64
N ARG A 188 16.70 -1.27 -5.59
CA ARG A 188 16.41 -2.21 -6.69
C ARG A 188 16.02 -1.45 -7.97
N ASN A 189 15.15 -0.45 -7.87
CA ASN A 189 14.80 0.41 -9.01
C ASN A 189 15.98 1.19 -9.57
N THR A 190 16.84 1.73 -8.69
CA THR A 190 18.03 2.47 -9.12
C THR A 190 18.99 1.55 -9.88
N LEU A 191 19.16 0.31 -9.43
CA LEU A 191 19.99 -0.70 -10.09
C LEU A 191 19.40 -1.17 -11.42
N LEU A 192 18.09 -1.39 -11.50
CA LEU A 192 17.41 -1.75 -12.75
C LEU A 192 17.53 -0.64 -13.80
N ASN A 193 17.45 0.63 -13.37
CA ASN A 193 17.55 1.79 -14.26
C ASN A 193 18.99 2.17 -14.64
N SER A 194 20.01 1.75 -13.89
CA SER A 194 21.40 2.15 -14.12
C SER A 194 22.14 1.35 -15.19
N LYS A 195 21.49 0.41 -15.89
CA LYS A 195 22.08 -0.45 -16.94
C LYS A 195 23.28 -1.30 -16.49
N ILE A 196 23.54 -1.47 -15.19
CA ILE A 196 24.68 -2.25 -14.67
C ILE A 196 24.49 -3.78 -14.85
N LEU A 197 23.29 -4.25 -15.20
CA LEU A 197 22.97 -5.67 -15.40
C LEU A 197 22.92 -6.12 -16.88
N HIS A 198 23.42 -5.32 -17.81
CA HIS A 198 23.75 -5.80 -19.16
C HIS A 198 25.28 -5.85 -19.33
N MET A 199 25.92 -6.85 -18.71
CA MET A 199 27.29 -7.27 -19.04
C MET A 199 27.39 -8.78 -18.93
#